data_AF-A0A419UW57-F1
#
_entry.id   AF-A0A419UW57-F1
#
_cell.length_a   1.000
_cell.length_b   1.000
_cell.length_c   1.000
_cell.angle_alpha   90.00
_cell.angle_beta   90.00
_cell.angle_gamma   90.00
#
_symmetry.space_group_name_H-M   'P 1'
#
loop_
_entity.id
_entity.type
_entity.pdbx_description
1 polymer ?
#
loop_
_entity_poly.entity_id
_entity_poly.type
_entity_poly.pdbx_seq_one_letter_code
_entity_poly.pdbx_strand_id
1 'polypeptide(L)' 'MFIEAVIFGIAIFIGWMILDLVREKSFRKESIYQSFITGIAAALGWIVLELIF' A
#
# COMPACT_ATOMS: atom_id res chain seq x y z
N MET A 1 -10.96 0.93 -13.08
CA MET A 1 -9.83 0.12 -13.52
C MET A 1 -8.49 0.70 -13.07
N PHE A 2 -7.64 1.28 -13.93
CA PHE A 2 -6.25 1.57 -13.51
C PHE A 2 -6.12 2.68 -12.46
N ILE A 3 -6.93 3.74 -12.57
CA ILE A 3 -6.92 4.85 -11.61
C ILE A 3 -7.41 4.40 -10.23
N GLU A 4 -8.41 3.51 -10.17
CA GLU A 4 -8.94 2.98 -8.91
C GLU A 4 -7.93 2.08 -8.20
N ALA A 5 -7.24 1.20 -8.94
CA ALA A 5 -6.16 0.38 -8.40
C ALA A 5 -4.99 1.24 -7.87
N VAL A 6 -4.65 2.33 -8.55
CA VAL A 6 -3.61 3.27 -8.10
C VAL A 6 -4.05 3.99 -6.82
N ILE A 7 -5.29 4.49 -6.76
CA ILE A 7 -5.84 5.14 -5.56
C ILE A 7 -5.86 4.15 -4.39
N PHE A 8 -6.28 2.91 -4.63
CA PHE A 8 -6.31 1.85 -3.63
C PHE A 8 -4.90 1.54 -3.10
N GLY A 9 -3.92 1.38 -4.00
CA GLY A 9 -2.52 1.17 -3.62
C GLY A 9 -1.94 2.32 -2.79
N ILE A 10 -2.25 3.57 -3.15
CA ILE A 10 -1.85 4.76 -2.39
C ILE A 10 -2.52 4.77 -1.01
N ALA A 11 -3.81 4.45 -0.92
CA ALA A 11 -4.52 4.39 0.36
C ALA A 11 -3.92 3.33 1.29
N ILE A 12 -3.58 2.15 0.75
CA ILE A 12 -2.91 1.08 1.50
C ILE A 12 -1.51 1.51 1.92
N PHE A 13 -0.73 2.12 1.03
CA PHE A 13 0.60 2.65 1.35
C PHE A 13 0.55 3.62 2.54
N ILE A 14 -0.34 4.62 2.47
CA ILE A 14 -0.49 5.63 3.53
C ILE A 14 -0.97 4.98 4.82
N GLY A 15 -1.96 4.09 4.75
CA GLY A 15 -2.48 3.37 5.92
C GLY A 15 -1.41 2.54 6.61
N TRP A 16 -0.58 1.83 5.83
CA TRP A 16 0.51 1.02 6.37
C TRP A 16 1.60 1.87 7.01
N MET A 17 1.94 2.99 6.37
CA MET A 17 2.94 3.92 6.88
C MET A 17 2.48 4.58 8.20
N ILE A 18 1.19 4.91 8.33
CA ILE A 18 0.61 5.39 9.59
C ILE A 18 0.66 4.30 10.66
N LEU A 19 0.33 3.06 10.31
CA LEU A 19 0.32 1.95 11.25
C LEU A 19 1.72 1.64 11.79
N ASP A 20 2.72 1.63 10.91
CA ASP A 20 4.13 1.49 11.30
C ASP A 20 4.59 2.67 12.15
N LEU A 21 4.20 3.90 11.80
CA LEU A 21 4.54 5.08 12.59
C LEU A 21 4.00 4.97 14.02
N VAL A 22 2.75 4.53 14.19
CA VAL A 22 2.13 4.35 15.51
C VAL A 22 2.81 3.21 16.28
N ARG A 23 3.22 2.14 15.58
CA ARG A 23 3.77 0.93 16.19
C ARG A 23 5.24 1.06 16.59
N GLU A 24 6.09 1.55 15.70
CA GLU A 24 7.53 1.71 15.95
C GLU A 24 7.88 3.07 16.56
N LYS A 25 6.98 4.07 16.52
CA LYS A 25 7.23 5.48 16.92
C LYS A 25 8.44 6.12 16.25
N SER A 26 8.95 5.52 15.17
CA SER A 26 10.17 5.95 14.47
C SER A 26 10.00 5.77 12.97
N PHE A 27 10.28 6.83 12.22
CA PHE A 27 10.29 6.78 10.76
C PHE A 27 11.62 6.19 10.27
N ARG A 28 11.70 4.86 10.21
CA ARG A 28 12.82 4.19 9.55
C ARG A 28 12.59 4.18 8.05
N LYS A 29 13.64 4.44 7.28
CA LYS A 29 13.62 4.30 5.81
C LYS A 29 13.13 2.91 5.38
N GLU A 30 13.48 1.89 6.15
CA GLU A 30 13.09 0.50 5.92
C GLU A 30 11.56 0.29 6.00
N SER A 31 10.88 0.95 6.95
CA SER A 31 9.42 0.92 7.08
C SER A 31 8.73 1.59 5.89
N ILE A 32 9.31 2.67 5.34
CA ILE A 32 8.79 3.32 4.13
C ILE A 32 8.87 2.36 2.93
N TYR A 33 9.99 1.65 2.76
CA TYR A 33 10.13 0.64 1.71
C TYR A 33 9.13 -0.51 1.87
N GLN A 34 8.94 -1.01 3.10
CA GLN A 34 7.95 -2.05 3.38
C GLN A 34 6.53 -1.58 3.05
N SER A 35 6.15 -0.39 3.53
CA SER A 35 4.84 0.21 3.24
C SER A 35 4.64 0.37 1.73
N PHE A 36 5.66 0.80 1.00
CA PHE A 36 5.60 1.01 -0.45
C PHE A 36 5.38 -0.30 -1.21
N ILE A 37 6.11 -1.36 -0.83
CA ILE A 37 5.94 -2.70 -1.40
C ILE A 37 4.52 -3.21 -1.10
N THR A 38 4.02 -3.02 0.12
CA THR A 38 2.64 -3.39 0.49
C THR A 38 1.61 -2.66 -0.37
N GLY A 39 1.79 -1.35 -0.60
CA GLY A 39 0.92 -0.56 -1.48
C GLY A 39 0.92 -1.05 -2.93
N ILE A 40 2.10 -1.39 -3.47
CA ILE A 40 2.23 -1.98 -4.82
C ILE A 40 1.54 -3.34 -4.88
N ALA A 41 1.78 -4.21 -3.90
CA ALA A 41 1.16 -5.53 -3.84
C ALA A 41 -0.37 -5.43 -3.78
N ALA A 42 -0.90 -4.45 -3.04
CA ALA A 42 -2.32 -4.19 -2.97
C ALA A 42 -2.91 -3.67 -4.30
N ALA A 43 -2.22 -2.75 -4.98
CA ALA A 43 -2.64 -2.29 -6.31
C ALA A 43 -2.66 -3.42 -7.34
N LEU A 44 -1.61 -4.26 -7.34
CA LEU A 44 -1.54 -5.44 -8.21
C LEU A 44 -2.65 -6.45 -7.89
N GLY A 45 -2.89 -6.72 -6.61
CA GLY A 45 -4.00 -7.57 -6.18
C GLY A 45 -5.36 -7.06 -6.63
N TRP A 46 -5.56 -5.74 -6.59
CA TRP A 46 -6.79 -5.11 -7.07
C TRP A 46 -6.97 -5.26 -8.59
N ILE A 47 -5.91 -5.06 -9.38
CA ILE A 47 -5.94 -5.29 -10.83
C ILE A 47 -6.28 -6.74 -11.16
N VAL A 48 -5.72 -7.69 -10.40
CA VAL A 48 -6.03 -9.12 -10.58
C VAL A 48 -7.48 -9.42 -10.22
N LEU A 49 -8.02 -8.83 -9.16
CA LEU A 49 -9.43 -8.98 -8.78
C LEU A 49 -10.36 -8.44 -9.87
N GLU A 50 -10.08 -7.25 -10.41
CA GLU A 50 -10.83 -6.67 -11.53
C GLU A 50 -10.72 -7.47 -12.84
N LEU A 51 -9.69 -8.31 -13.00
CA LEU A 51 -9.57 -9.20 -14.16
C LEU A 51 -10.48 -10.42 -14.03
N ILE A 52 -10.76 -10.85 -12.81
CA ILE A 52 -11.49 -12.09 -12.50
C ILE A 52 -12.98 -11.82 -12.25
N PHE A 53 -13.33 -10.64 -11.71
CA PHE A 53 -14.69 -10.21 -11.37
C PHE A 53 -15.12 -9.02 -12.21
#